data_AF-A0A0D0KNP1-F1
#
_entry.id   AF-A0A0D0KNP1-F1
#
_cell.length_a   1.000
_cell.length_b   1.000
_cell.length_c   1.000
_cell.angle_alpha   90.00
_cell.angle_beta   90.00
_cell.angle_gamma   90.00
#
_symmetry.space_group_name_H-M   'P 1'
#
loop_
_entity.id
_entity.type
_entity.pdbx_description
1 polymer ?
#
loop_
_entity_poly.entity_id
_entity_poly.type
_entity_poly.pdbx_seq_one_letter_code
_entity_poly.pdbx_strand_id
1 'polypeptide(L)'
;MILAFKPRVMPQQVCGEEIDVLGEALRDEVNLAVWQRRLPDHLSGFASTLLAQGEPLAQSLSIDLSDADAEPALPGLLAGYSDIPGQAAFLADVAWLIRAYACLLDARSIGLRLRALDGAMCPRFHVDRVPLRLITSYAGPGSQWLREGAVSRQQLGGPQALPADNAVVEQIGCGHVALLKGERWIGNEGRGLVHRSPALPAGERRLLLTLDWLA
;
A
#
# COMPACT_ATOMS: atom_id res chain seq x y z
N MET A 1 -22.42 7.15 36.71
CA MET A 1 -22.29 6.29 35.52
C MET A 1 -20.81 6.04 35.31
N ILE A 2 -20.31 4.89 35.77
CA ILE A 2 -18.88 4.55 35.65
C ILE A 2 -18.65 4.21 34.18
N LEU A 3 -17.97 5.08 33.45
CA LEU A 3 -17.45 4.79 32.12
C LEU A 3 -16.53 3.58 32.27
N ALA A 4 -16.98 2.41 31.84
CA ALA A 4 -16.15 1.23 31.75
C ALA A 4 -14.95 1.59 30.87
N PHE A 5 -13.76 1.62 31.49
CA PHE A 5 -12.50 1.81 30.80
C PHE A 5 -12.32 0.59 29.88
N LYS A 6 -12.78 0.69 28.62
CA LYS A 6 -12.44 -0.33 27.63
C LYS A 6 -10.91 -0.26 27.48
N PRO A 7 -10.16 -1.33 27.79
CA PRO A 7 -8.73 -1.33 27.56
C PRO A 7 -8.49 -1.01 26.08
N ARG A 8 -7.59 -0.05 25.81
CA ARG A 8 -7.24 0.34 24.44
C ARG A 8 -6.53 -0.85 23.80
N VAL A 9 -7.26 -1.63 23.00
CA VAL A 9 -6.69 -2.75 22.25
C VAL A 9 -5.65 -2.19 21.30
N MET A 10 -4.39 -2.61 21.49
CA MET A 10 -3.31 -2.23 20.60
C MET A 10 -3.60 -2.79 19.21
N PRO A 11 -3.46 -1.99 18.14
CA PRO A 11 -3.70 -2.48 16.81
C PRO A 11 -2.67 -3.55 16.43
N GLN A 12 -3.14 -4.57 15.73
CA GLN A 12 -2.42 -5.75 15.31
C GLN A 12 -1.98 -5.60 13.84
N GLN A 13 -0.86 -6.22 13.54
CA GLN A 13 -0.32 -6.33 12.19
C GLN A 13 -0.18 -7.82 11.88
N VAL A 14 -0.77 -8.26 10.78
CA VAL A 14 -0.84 -9.67 10.39
C VAL A 14 -0.20 -9.88 9.02
N CYS A 15 0.46 -11.03 8.86
CA CYS A 15 1.16 -11.42 7.65
C CYS A 15 0.82 -12.88 7.33
N GLY A 16 0.68 -13.21 6.04
CA GLY A 16 0.39 -14.56 5.59
C GLY A 16 0.85 -14.77 4.14
N GLU A 17 1.09 -16.02 3.77
CA GLU A 17 1.50 -16.41 2.41
C GLU A 17 0.29 -16.57 1.47
N GLU A 18 -0.89 -16.77 2.04
CA GLU A 18 -2.17 -16.88 1.34
C GLU A 18 -2.89 -15.54 1.26
N ILE A 19 -3.72 -15.36 0.22
CA ILE A 19 -4.43 -14.08 -0.02
C ILE A 19 -5.48 -13.76 1.05
N ASP A 20 -6.05 -14.78 1.69
CA ASP A 20 -7.11 -14.64 2.70
C ASP A 20 -6.70 -13.74 3.88
N VAL A 21 -5.40 -13.62 4.17
CA VAL A 21 -4.86 -12.66 5.15
C VAL A 21 -5.31 -11.23 4.88
N LEU A 22 -5.56 -10.83 3.63
CA LEU A 22 -6.06 -9.50 3.31
C LEU A 22 -7.45 -9.24 3.92
N GLY A 23 -8.26 -10.28 4.11
CA GLY A 23 -9.55 -10.20 4.79
C GLY A 23 -9.44 -9.78 6.26
N GLU A 24 -8.32 -10.09 6.91
CA GLU A 24 -8.06 -9.69 8.30
C GLU A 24 -8.04 -8.16 8.47
N ALA A 25 -7.77 -7.41 7.39
CA ALA A 25 -7.83 -5.95 7.42
C ALA A 25 -9.23 -5.41 7.78
N LEU A 26 -10.29 -6.21 7.65
CA LEU A 26 -11.65 -5.82 8.05
C LEU A 26 -11.89 -5.89 9.56
N ARG A 27 -11.04 -6.61 10.32
CA ARG A 27 -11.17 -6.74 11.78
C ARG A 27 -10.79 -5.43 12.50
N ASP A 28 -11.53 -5.06 13.54
CA ASP A 28 -11.38 -3.77 14.24
C ASP A 28 -10.02 -3.58 14.92
N GLU A 29 -9.36 -4.67 15.27
CA GLU A 29 -8.06 -4.71 15.89
C GLU A 29 -6.91 -4.68 14.88
N VAL A 30 -7.13 -4.97 13.60
CA VAL A 30 -6.07 -5.02 12.59
C VAL A 30 -5.94 -3.68 11.88
N ASN A 31 -4.73 -3.12 11.84
CA ASN A 31 -4.44 -1.92 11.04
C ASN A 31 -3.45 -2.15 9.88
N LEU A 32 -2.88 -3.35 9.80
CA LEU A 32 -2.07 -3.81 8.67
C LEU A 32 -2.31 -5.30 8.42
N ALA A 33 -2.64 -5.64 7.18
CA ALA A 33 -2.57 -7.00 6.68
C ALA A 33 -1.60 -7.07 5.49
N VAL A 34 -0.72 -8.07 5.47
CA VAL A 34 0.28 -8.25 4.41
C VAL A 34 0.19 -9.65 3.81
N TRP A 35 -0.18 -9.71 2.54
CA TRP A 35 -0.03 -10.92 1.73
C TRP A 35 1.41 -10.98 1.17
N GLN A 36 2.16 -11.96 1.66
CA GLN A 36 3.56 -12.23 1.33
C GLN A 36 3.67 -13.07 0.05
N ARG A 37 3.04 -12.60 -1.03
CA ARG A 37 3.04 -13.30 -2.31
C ARG A 37 4.44 -13.36 -2.90
N ARG A 38 4.72 -14.46 -3.62
CA ARG A 38 5.86 -14.52 -4.54
C ARG A 38 5.48 -13.83 -5.84
N LEU A 39 6.11 -12.68 -6.13
CA LEU A 39 5.91 -11.99 -7.40
C LEU A 39 6.51 -12.82 -8.55
N PRO A 40 5.73 -13.19 -9.59
CA PRO A 40 6.25 -13.95 -10.72
C PRO A 40 7.41 -13.22 -11.44
N ASP A 41 8.39 -13.98 -11.92
CA ASP A 41 9.63 -13.45 -12.51
C ASP A 41 9.40 -12.53 -13.73
N HIS A 42 8.36 -12.79 -14.51
CA HIS A 42 8.01 -11.94 -15.65
C HIS A 42 7.45 -10.58 -15.22
N LEU A 43 6.78 -10.50 -14.06
CA LEU A 43 6.28 -9.23 -13.51
C LEU A 43 7.41 -8.42 -12.89
N SER A 44 8.28 -9.07 -12.12
CA SER A 44 9.47 -8.43 -11.53
C SER A 44 10.46 -7.99 -12.61
N GLY A 45 10.62 -8.80 -13.67
CA GLY A 45 11.39 -8.47 -14.87
C GLY A 45 10.85 -7.22 -15.56
N PHE A 46 9.56 -7.18 -15.89
CA PHE A 46 8.93 -6.00 -16.49
C PHE A 46 9.11 -4.75 -15.62
N ALA A 47 8.82 -4.83 -14.32
CA ALA A 47 8.95 -3.70 -13.39
C ALA A 47 10.39 -3.18 -13.30
N SER A 48 11.37 -4.09 -13.30
CA SER A 48 12.79 -3.73 -13.27
C SER A 48 13.24 -3.07 -14.57
N THR A 49 12.85 -3.60 -15.73
CA THR A 49 13.15 -3.01 -17.04
C THR A 49 12.51 -1.64 -17.19
N LEU A 50 11.26 -1.47 -16.75
CA LEU A 50 10.57 -0.18 -16.73
C LEU A 50 11.36 0.86 -15.92
N LEU A 51 11.80 0.52 -14.71
CA LEU A 51 12.57 1.45 -13.88
C LEU A 51 13.94 1.80 -14.50
N ALA A 52 14.59 0.82 -15.13
CA ALA A 52 15.90 0.97 -15.76
C ALA A 52 15.89 1.92 -16.96
N GLN A 53 14.73 2.16 -17.59
CA GLN A 53 14.61 3.19 -18.63
C GLN A 53 14.86 4.61 -18.10
N GLY A 54 14.80 4.84 -16.79
CA GLY A 54 15.06 6.16 -16.20
C GLY A 54 13.93 7.18 -16.36
N GLU A 55 12.93 6.89 -17.18
CA GLU A 55 11.80 7.78 -17.45
C GLU A 55 10.92 8.00 -16.21
N PRO A 56 10.34 9.19 -16.01
CA PRO A 56 9.37 9.44 -14.96
C PRO A 56 8.06 8.71 -15.25
N LEU A 57 7.48 8.07 -14.23
CA LEU A 57 6.15 7.47 -14.31
C LEU A 57 5.29 7.98 -13.16
N ALA A 58 4.15 8.58 -13.50
CA ALA A 58 3.29 9.28 -12.56
C ALA A 58 1.80 9.15 -12.90
N GLN A 59 1.33 7.92 -13.10
CA GLN A 59 -0.05 7.66 -13.51
C GLN A 59 -1.01 7.78 -12.35
N SER A 60 -2.20 8.30 -12.63
CA SER A 60 -3.31 8.38 -11.68
C SER A 60 -4.62 8.26 -12.43
N LEU A 61 -5.41 7.24 -12.08
CA LEU A 61 -6.69 6.92 -12.72
C LEU A 61 -7.78 6.82 -11.66
N SER A 62 -9.00 7.22 -12.00
CA SER A 62 -10.20 6.84 -11.25
C SER A 62 -10.87 5.72 -12.03
N ILE A 63 -11.06 4.58 -11.38
CA ILE A 63 -11.61 3.38 -11.97
C ILE A 63 -13.01 3.19 -11.40
N ASP A 64 -14.02 3.34 -12.25
CA ASP A 64 -15.41 3.08 -11.91
C ASP A 64 -15.79 1.67 -12.40
N LEU A 65 -16.36 0.87 -11.50
CA LEU A 65 -16.74 -0.51 -11.74
C LEU A 65 -18.27 -0.64 -11.66
N SER A 66 -18.88 -1.37 -12.60
CA SER A 66 -20.32 -1.67 -12.55
C SER A 66 -20.70 -2.55 -11.37
N ASP A 67 -19.79 -3.46 -11.01
CA ASP A 67 -19.86 -4.42 -9.92
C ASP A 67 -18.43 -4.90 -9.58
N ALA A 68 -18.28 -5.72 -8.52
CA ALA A 68 -16.96 -6.13 -8.03
C ALA A 68 -16.20 -7.08 -8.99
N ASP A 69 -16.90 -7.74 -9.92
CA ASP A 69 -16.31 -8.69 -10.87
C ASP A 69 -16.00 -8.05 -12.24
N ALA A 70 -16.42 -6.81 -12.46
CA ALA A 70 -16.19 -6.07 -13.68
C ALA A 70 -14.70 -5.92 -14.00
N GLU A 71 -14.35 -6.07 -15.29
CA GLU A 71 -12.98 -5.89 -15.74
C GLU A 71 -12.61 -4.39 -15.70
N PRO A 72 -11.59 -3.98 -14.93
CA PRO A 72 -11.22 -2.58 -14.81
C PRO A 72 -10.61 -2.07 -16.12
N ALA A 73 -11.12 -0.95 -16.62
CA ALA A 73 -10.50 -0.26 -17.76
C ALA A 73 -9.22 0.46 -17.31
N LEU A 74 -8.06 0.09 -17.87
CA LEU A 74 -6.76 0.71 -17.58
C LEU A 74 -6.18 1.48 -18.78
N PRO A 75 -6.94 2.43 -19.38
CA PRO A 75 -6.54 3.09 -20.62
C PRO A 75 -5.25 3.87 -20.41
N GLY A 76 -4.27 3.63 -21.27
CA GLY A 76 -3.03 4.40 -21.30
C GLY A 76 -2.07 4.18 -20.13
N LEU A 77 -2.43 3.35 -19.13
CA LEU A 77 -1.65 3.21 -17.88
C LEU A 77 -0.17 2.89 -18.15
N LEU A 78 0.10 2.03 -19.14
CA LEU A 78 1.45 1.63 -19.55
C LEU A 78 1.62 1.66 -21.09
N ALA A 79 0.91 2.56 -21.79
CA ALA A 79 0.97 2.61 -23.25
C ALA A 79 2.38 2.88 -23.78
N GLY A 80 3.15 3.75 -23.12
CA GLY A 80 4.55 4.05 -23.45
C GLY A 80 5.55 2.92 -23.14
N TYR A 81 5.08 1.82 -22.55
CA TYR A 81 5.90 0.67 -22.17
C TYR A 81 5.43 -0.63 -22.85
N SER A 82 4.65 -0.51 -23.94
CA SER A 82 4.04 -1.65 -24.66
C SER A 82 5.06 -2.59 -25.30
N ASP A 83 6.25 -2.10 -25.63
CA ASP A 83 7.34 -2.91 -26.20
C ASP A 83 8.13 -3.72 -25.17
N ILE A 84 7.89 -3.53 -23.87
CA ILE A 84 8.61 -4.27 -22.83
C ILE A 84 7.94 -5.63 -22.60
N PRO A 85 8.69 -6.76 -22.68
CA PRO A 85 8.15 -8.07 -22.33
C PRO A 85 7.55 -8.10 -20.93
N GLY A 86 6.36 -8.69 -20.79
CA GLY A 86 5.64 -8.80 -19.52
C GLY A 86 4.66 -7.66 -19.24
N GLN A 87 4.56 -6.63 -20.09
CA GLN A 87 3.64 -5.51 -19.91
C GLN A 87 2.17 -5.96 -19.77
N ALA A 88 1.70 -6.84 -20.65
CA ALA A 88 0.33 -7.36 -20.60
C ALA A 88 0.06 -8.15 -19.31
N ALA A 89 1.02 -8.95 -18.86
CA ALA A 89 0.89 -9.70 -17.61
C ALA A 89 0.90 -8.77 -16.38
N PHE A 90 1.68 -7.69 -16.41
CA PHE A 90 1.66 -6.66 -15.38
C PHE A 90 0.31 -5.93 -15.32
N LEU A 91 -0.25 -5.55 -16.46
CA LEU A 91 -1.59 -4.97 -16.52
C LEU A 91 -2.65 -5.93 -15.98
N ALA A 92 -2.53 -7.23 -16.27
CA ALA A 92 -3.42 -8.25 -15.73
C ALA A 92 -3.30 -8.40 -14.20
N ASP A 93 -2.09 -8.33 -13.63
CA ASP A 93 -1.89 -8.35 -12.17
C ASP A 93 -2.47 -7.10 -11.50
N VAL A 94 -2.26 -5.92 -12.09
CA VAL A 94 -2.88 -4.67 -11.61
C VAL A 94 -4.41 -4.75 -11.66
N ALA A 95 -4.98 -5.22 -12.77
CA ALA A 95 -6.42 -5.43 -12.92
C ALA A 95 -6.96 -6.41 -11.87
N TRP A 96 -6.23 -7.49 -11.62
CA TRP A 96 -6.60 -8.46 -10.60
C TRP A 96 -6.58 -7.87 -9.18
N LEU A 97 -5.56 -7.07 -8.83
CA LEU A 97 -5.51 -6.38 -7.54
C LEU A 97 -6.64 -5.38 -7.36
N ILE A 98 -7.05 -4.68 -8.44
CA ILE A 98 -8.23 -3.80 -8.41
C ILE A 98 -9.49 -4.59 -8.11
N ARG A 99 -9.74 -5.71 -8.80
CA ARG A 99 -10.92 -6.56 -8.54
C ARG A 99 -10.92 -7.12 -7.13
N ALA A 100 -9.78 -7.63 -6.65
CA ALA A 100 -9.65 -8.14 -5.28
C ALA A 100 -9.95 -7.05 -4.23
N TYR A 101 -9.45 -5.84 -4.43
CA TYR A 101 -9.70 -4.69 -3.55
C TYR A 101 -11.17 -4.22 -3.63
N ALA A 102 -11.75 -4.19 -4.83
CA ALA A 102 -13.16 -3.87 -5.05
C ALA A 102 -14.07 -4.87 -4.33
N CYS A 103 -13.81 -6.17 -4.49
CA CYS A 103 -14.55 -7.26 -3.85
C CYS A 103 -14.45 -7.19 -2.32
N LEU A 104 -13.26 -6.94 -1.77
CA LEU A 104 -13.06 -6.86 -0.33
C LEU A 104 -13.87 -5.72 0.32
N LEU A 105 -14.02 -4.59 -0.38
CA LEU A 105 -14.63 -3.36 0.16
C LEU A 105 -16.03 -3.06 -0.39
N ASP A 106 -16.54 -3.88 -1.30
CA ASP A 106 -17.70 -3.55 -2.16
C ASP A 106 -17.55 -2.15 -2.81
N ALA A 107 -16.32 -1.81 -3.23
CA ALA A 107 -15.98 -0.50 -3.74
C ALA A 107 -16.30 -0.38 -5.24
N ARG A 108 -17.11 0.61 -5.60
CA ARG A 108 -17.48 0.91 -7.00
C ARG A 108 -16.56 1.93 -7.68
N SER A 109 -15.82 2.71 -6.91
CA SER A 109 -14.89 3.71 -7.44
C SER A 109 -13.55 3.63 -6.72
N ILE A 110 -12.47 3.45 -7.48
CA ILE A 110 -11.12 3.20 -6.96
C ILE A 110 -10.14 4.16 -7.60
N GLY A 111 -9.38 4.87 -6.76
CA GLY A 111 -8.26 5.70 -7.19
C GLY A 111 -7.02 4.84 -7.30
N LEU A 112 -6.54 4.65 -8.53
CA LEU A 112 -5.26 3.97 -8.81
C LEU A 112 -4.15 5.01 -8.96
N ARG A 113 -2.97 4.74 -8.38
CA ARG A 113 -1.74 5.47 -8.67
C ARG A 113 -0.59 4.51 -8.91
N LEU A 114 0.12 4.70 -10.01
CA LEU A 114 1.34 3.95 -10.35
C LEU A 114 2.49 4.94 -10.54
N ARG A 115 3.56 4.78 -9.77
CA ARG A 115 4.64 5.76 -9.66
C ARG A 115 6.01 5.08 -9.74
N ALA A 116 6.88 5.57 -10.61
CA ALA A 116 8.32 5.32 -10.52
C ALA A 116 8.94 6.42 -9.65
N LEU A 117 9.57 6.04 -8.55
CA LEU A 117 10.09 6.95 -7.53
C LEU A 117 11.61 6.80 -7.43
N ASP A 118 12.33 7.91 -7.47
CA ASP A 118 13.78 8.05 -7.24
C ASP A 118 14.10 8.66 -5.87
N GLY A 119 13.05 8.91 -5.06
CA GLY A 119 13.18 9.38 -3.69
C GLY A 119 11.95 9.06 -2.84
N ALA A 120 12.07 9.33 -1.54
CA ALA A 120 10.98 9.14 -0.59
C ALA A 120 9.94 10.27 -0.71
N MET A 121 8.71 9.95 -1.15
CA MET A 121 7.61 10.94 -1.21
C MET A 121 7.17 11.41 0.19
N CYS A 122 7.06 10.46 1.14
CA CYS A 122 6.66 10.72 2.52
C CYS A 122 7.71 10.13 3.47
N PRO A 123 8.89 10.77 3.63
CA PRO A 123 10.01 10.22 4.41
C PRO A 123 9.75 10.23 5.93
N ARG A 124 8.73 10.96 6.37
CA ARG A 124 8.35 11.05 7.80
C ARG A 124 7.26 10.04 8.13
N PHE A 125 7.37 9.45 9.32
CA PHE A 125 6.32 8.58 9.84
C PHE A 125 5.02 9.37 9.99
N HIS A 126 3.96 8.83 9.39
CA HIS A 126 2.63 9.41 9.39
C HIS A 126 1.58 8.31 9.38
N VAL A 127 0.33 8.72 9.47
CA VAL A 127 -0.84 7.86 9.29
C VAL A 127 -1.63 8.38 8.11
N ASP A 128 -2.25 7.47 7.38
CA ASP A 128 -3.08 7.83 6.26
C ASP A 128 -4.45 8.37 6.70
N ARG A 129 -4.95 9.36 5.96
CA ARG A 129 -6.31 9.90 6.11
C ARG A 129 -7.25 9.37 5.03
N VAL A 130 -7.15 8.08 4.75
CA VAL A 130 -8.10 7.31 3.93
C VAL A 130 -8.69 6.18 4.78
N PRO A 131 -9.76 5.51 4.35
CA PRO A 131 -10.30 4.37 5.08
C PRO A 131 -9.31 3.19 5.08
N LEU A 132 -9.00 2.67 3.90
CA LEU A 132 -8.10 1.53 3.71
C LEU A 132 -7.33 1.75 2.40
N ARG A 133 -6.01 1.57 2.40
CA ARG A 133 -5.18 1.68 1.19
C ARG A 133 -4.54 0.34 0.86
N LEU A 134 -4.64 -0.10 -0.39
CA LEU A 134 -3.76 -1.14 -0.90
C LEU A 134 -2.44 -0.51 -1.35
N ILE A 135 -1.32 -1.13 -1.00
CA ILE A 135 0.01 -0.72 -1.45
C ILE A 135 0.87 -1.92 -1.81
N THR A 136 1.60 -1.81 -2.92
CA THR A 136 2.62 -2.80 -3.31
C THR A 136 3.76 -2.14 -4.07
N SER A 137 5.00 -2.53 -3.77
CA SER A 137 6.18 -2.18 -4.57
C SER A 137 6.49 -3.33 -5.51
N TYR A 138 6.32 -3.15 -6.82
CA TYR A 138 6.64 -4.19 -7.81
C TYR A 138 8.15 -4.35 -8.06
N ALA A 139 8.91 -3.28 -7.78
CA ALA A 139 10.36 -3.28 -7.80
C ALA A 139 10.88 -2.25 -6.80
N GLY A 140 12.06 -2.50 -6.22
CA GLY A 140 12.64 -1.69 -5.14
C GLY A 140 11.98 -1.91 -3.78
N PRO A 141 12.38 -1.16 -2.73
CA PRO A 141 11.91 -1.39 -1.37
C PRO A 141 10.45 -1.01 -1.16
N GLY A 142 9.75 -1.80 -0.34
CA GLY A 142 8.39 -1.51 0.12
C GLY A 142 8.34 -0.46 1.21
N SER A 143 7.12 -0.02 1.55
CA SER A 143 6.90 0.95 2.62
C SER A 143 7.36 0.42 3.98
N GLN A 144 7.87 1.33 4.81
CA GLN A 144 8.31 1.03 6.17
C GLN A 144 7.21 1.36 7.17
N TRP A 145 7.10 0.60 8.24
CA TRP A 145 6.08 0.79 9.26
C TRP A 145 6.61 0.54 10.68
N LEU A 146 5.81 0.95 11.65
CA LEU A 146 6.12 0.83 13.08
C LEU A 146 4.94 0.22 13.82
N ARG A 147 5.26 -0.59 14.84
CA ARG A 147 4.26 -1.06 15.82
C ARG A 147 3.73 0.11 16.64
N GLU A 148 2.52 -0.05 17.18
CA GLU A 148 1.91 0.97 18.05
C GLU A 148 2.83 1.30 19.24
N GLY A 149 2.92 2.59 19.58
CA GLY A 149 3.74 3.07 20.69
C GLY A 149 5.22 3.27 20.37
N ALA A 150 5.70 2.84 19.21
CA ALA A 150 7.08 3.05 18.78
C ALA A 150 7.41 4.52 18.44
N VAL A 151 6.40 5.36 18.19
CA VAL A 151 6.52 6.81 18.01
C VAL A 151 5.32 7.50 18.62
N SER A 152 5.52 8.70 19.15
CA SER A 152 4.42 9.50 19.67
C SER A 152 3.49 9.93 18.54
N ARG A 153 2.20 9.61 18.64
CA ARG A 153 1.18 10.03 17.67
C ARG A 153 1.07 11.55 17.53
N GLN A 154 1.41 12.31 18.58
CA GLN A 154 1.41 13.79 18.55
C GLN A 154 2.51 14.38 17.67
N GLN A 155 3.58 13.60 17.39
CA GLN A 155 4.73 14.06 16.61
C GLN A 155 4.65 13.66 15.13
N LEU A 156 3.71 12.77 14.76
CA LEU A 156 3.57 12.22 13.41
C LEU A 156 3.49 13.33 12.34
N GLY A 157 4.17 13.08 11.21
CA GLY A 157 4.29 14.04 10.11
C GLY A 157 5.25 15.22 10.39
N GLY A 158 5.68 15.41 11.64
CA GLY A 158 6.65 16.43 12.05
C GLY A 158 8.11 15.96 11.96
N PRO A 159 9.09 16.87 12.08
CA PRO A 159 10.51 16.51 12.13
C PRO A 159 10.88 15.68 13.36
N GLN A 160 10.05 15.71 14.41
CA GLN A 160 10.21 14.96 15.65
C GLN A 160 9.48 13.62 15.65
N ALA A 161 8.95 13.16 14.49
CA ALA A 161 8.35 11.84 14.34
C ALA A 161 9.43 10.73 14.32
N LEU A 162 10.26 10.70 15.35
CA LEU A 162 11.36 9.76 15.48
C LEU A 162 10.90 8.52 16.24
N PRO A 163 11.24 7.31 15.77
CA PRO A 163 11.04 6.10 16.54
C PRO A 163 11.79 6.21 17.88
N ALA A 164 11.26 5.58 18.93
CA ALA A 164 11.98 5.38 20.18
C ALA A 164 13.28 4.59 19.93
N ASP A 165 14.28 4.74 20.80
CA ASP A 165 15.64 4.20 20.58
C ASP A 165 15.69 2.69 20.26
N ASN A 166 14.76 1.91 20.81
CA ASN A 166 14.66 0.46 20.61
C ASN A 166 13.54 0.04 19.64
N ALA A 167 12.94 0.99 18.92
CA ALA A 167 11.89 0.71 17.97
C ALA A 167 12.46 0.02 16.72
N VAL A 168 11.86 -1.10 16.34
CA VAL A 168 12.17 -1.78 15.09
C VAL A 168 11.35 -1.14 13.96
N VAL A 169 12.05 -0.63 12.95
CA VAL A 169 11.43 -0.19 11.70
C VAL A 169 11.27 -1.42 10.81
N GLU A 170 10.03 -1.83 10.62
CA GLU A 170 9.67 -2.96 9.78
C GLU A 170 9.50 -2.52 8.32
N GLN A 171 9.68 -3.43 7.38
CA GLN A 171 9.57 -3.13 5.94
C GLN A 171 8.70 -4.16 5.22
N ILE A 172 7.77 -3.66 4.41
CA ILE A 172 6.99 -4.51 3.50
C ILE A 172 7.94 -5.01 2.38
N GLY A 173 7.92 -6.32 2.13
CA GLY A 173 8.74 -6.94 1.10
C GLY A 173 8.38 -6.45 -0.31
N CYS A 174 9.36 -6.46 -1.22
CA CYS A 174 9.09 -6.24 -2.65
C CYS A 174 8.12 -7.32 -3.16
N GLY A 175 7.12 -6.91 -3.95
CA GLY A 175 6.08 -7.78 -4.48
C GLY A 175 4.95 -8.13 -3.51
N HIS A 176 5.14 -7.95 -2.20
CA HIS A 176 4.08 -8.16 -1.21
C HIS A 176 2.94 -7.15 -1.43
N VAL A 177 1.73 -7.55 -1.08
CA VAL A 177 0.53 -6.71 -1.15
C VAL A 177 0.07 -6.42 0.27
N ALA A 178 -0.05 -5.15 0.61
CA ALA A 178 -0.42 -4.73 1.94
C ALA A 178 -1.68 -3.87 1.93
N LEU A 179 -2.56 -4.09 2.91
CA LEU A 179 -3.69 -3.23 3.22
C LEU A 179 -3.41 -2.43 4.49
N LEU A 180 -3.34 -1.12 4.34
CA LEU A 180 -3.04 -0.16 5.40
C LEU A 180 -4.33 0.52 5.82
N LYS A 181 -4.78 0.28 7.05
CA LYS A 181 -5.95 0.95 7.59
C LYS A 181 -5.57 2.35 8.05
N GLY A 182 -6.22 3.36 7.49
CA GLY A 182 -6.04 4.76 7.87
C GLY A 182 -7.05 5.19 8.93
N GLU A 183 -6.99 6.46 9.33
CA GLU A 183 -7.83 6.98 10.41
C GLU A 183 -9.25 7.35 9.98
N ARG A 184 -9.58 7.27 8.69
CA ARG A 184 -10.98 7.47 8.21
C ARG A 184 -11.79 6.18 8.19
N TRP A 185 -11.20 5.04 8.52
CA TRP A 185 -11.98 3.82 8.71
C TRP A 185 -12.79 3.95 10.00
N ILE A 186 -14.08 3.64 9.94
CA ILE A 186 -14.99 3.77 11.08
C ILE A 186 -14.46 2.93 12.25
N GLY A 187 -14.20 3.59 13.39
CA GLY A 187 -13.67 2.94 14.58
C GLY A 187 -12.14 2.85 14.63
N ASN A 188 -11.39 3.25 13.60
CA ASN A 188 -9.92 3.22 13.57
C ASN A 188 -9.26 4.57 13.91
N GLU A 189 -10.03 5.52 14.46
CA GLU A 189 -9.54 6.85 14.82
C GLU A 189 -8.41 6.73 15.83
N GLY A 190 -7.27 7.39 15.56
CA GLY A 190 -6.09 7.31 16.41
C GLY A 190 -5.42 5.93 16.45
N ARG A 191 -5.74 5.04 15.49
CA ARG A 191 -5.18 3.67 15.36
C ARG A 191 -4.67 3.34 13.96
N GLY A 192 -4.68 4.31 13.04
CA GLY A 192 -4.12 4.15 11.69
C GLY A 192 -2.66 3.66 11.71
N LEU A 193 -2.27 2.89 10.69
CA LEU A 193 -0.90 2.37 10.61
C LEU A 193 0.11 3.51 10.48
N VAL A 194 1.07 3.54 11.40
CA VAL A 194 2.22 4.43 11.33
C VAL A 194 3.20 3.89 10.29
N HIS A 195 3.40 4.63 9.21
CA HIS A 195 4.25 4.21 8.10
C HIS A 195 4.95 5.39 7.42
N ARG A 196 5.91 5.07 6.55
CA ARG A 196 6.64 6.03 5.70
C ARG A 196 7.12 5.38 4.40
N SER A 197 7.50 6.22 3.45
CA SER A 197 8.32 5.79 2.32
C SER A 197 9.77 5.57 2.79
N PRO A 198 10.42 4.46 2.41
CA PRO A 198 11.83 4.22 2.72
C PRO A 198 12.70 5.26 2.00
N ALA A 199 13.85 5.56 2.58
CA ALA A 199 14.93 6.22 1.84
C ALA A 199 15.42 5.27 0.73
N LEU A 200 15.70 5.81 -0.45
CA LEU A 200 16.29 5.07 -1.55
C LEU A 200 17.79 5.38 -1.60
N PRO A 201 18.66 4.37 -1.75
CA PRO A 201 20.05 4.61 -2.09
C PRO A 201 20.20 5.44 -3.37
N ALA A 202 21.31 6.15 -3.51
CA ALA A 202 21.55 7.00 -4.68
C ALA A 202 21.54 6.15 -5.97
N GLY A 203 20.71 6.56 -6.94
CA GLY A 203 20.55 5.86 -8.21
C GLY A 203 19.56 4.69 -8.18
N GLU A 204 19.02 4.32 -7.02
CA GLU A 204 17.95 3.33 -6.92
C GLU A 204 16.57 3.96 -7.14
N ARG A 205 15.67 3.18 -7.73
CA ARG A 205 14.27 3.56 -7.97
C ARG A 205 13.35 2.47 -7.46
N ARG A 206 12.09 2.82 -7.22
CA ARG A 206 11.02 1.83 -6.93
C ARG A 206 9.77 2.08 -7.75
N LEU A 207 9.06 1.01 -8.09
CA LEU A 207 7.79 1.05 -8.79
C LEU A 207 6.66 0.75 -7.81
N LEU A 208 5.90 1.78 -7.44
CA LEU A 208 4.87 1.73 -6.42
C LEU A 208 3.48 1.79 -7.03
N LEU A 209 2.61 0.84 -6.65
CA LEU A 209 1.17 0.91 -6.88
C LEU A 209 0.44 1.20 -5.57
N THR A 210 -0.52 2.12 -5.61
CA THR A 210 -1.49 2.30 -4.52
C THR A 210 -2.91 2.31 -5.07
N LEU A 211 -3.84 1.69 -4.33
CA LEU A 211 -5.28 1.79 -4.56
C LEU A 211 -5.95 2.40 -3.33
N ASP A 212 -6.82 3.37 -3.57
CA ASP A 212 -7.64 4.02 -2.55
C ASP A 212 -9.11 3.91 -2.94
N TRP A 213 -9.96 3.56 -1.98
CA TRP A 213 -11.41 3.65 -2.16
C TRP A 213 -11.84 5.12 -2.25
N LEU A 214 -12.52 5.47 -3.35
CA LEU A 214 -13.14 6.78 -3.56
C LEU A 214 -14.60 6.68 -3.09
N ALA A 215 -14.86 7.19 -1.89
CA ALA A 215 -16.19 7.29 -1.30
C ALA A 215 -16.72 8.72 -1.39
#